data_AF-A0A6L8L134-F1
#
_entry.id   AF-A0A6L8L134-F1
#
_cell.length_a   1.000
_cell.length_b   1.000
_cell.length_c   1.000
_cell.angle_alpha   90.00
_cell.angle_beta   90.00
_cell.angle_gamma   90.00
#
_symmetry.space_group_name_H-M   'P 1'
#
loop_
_entity.id
_entity.type
_entity.pdbx_description
1 polymer ?
#
loop_
_entity_poly.entity_id
_entity_poly.type
_entity_poly.pdbx_seq_one_letter_code
_entity_poly.pdbx_strand_id
1 'polypeptide(L)'
;MHIIKTAIATALATLAFSASAMTPIQDAELSTVSGQDGVSIAANLNIKIDSFTYTDTDPLDANGLGGGSVSFNGIKVNGLIAAEIDILSKKSFLAAAGAAGVTNPGTFYNPATGGDVVQIAIPQSVVADGHYLNVSVDAIKMGNSAASFGSVALNQIDMRGTTVWIFAH
;
A
#
# COMPACT_ATOMS: atom_id res chain seq x y z
N MET A 1 61.13 -32.42 -25.42
CA MET A 1 60.70 -31.78 -24.16
C MET A 1 60.07 -30.39 -24.33
N HIS A 2 60.45 -29.60 -25.35
CA HIS A 2 59.91 -28.25 -25.55
C HIS A 2 58.46 -28.22 -26.08
N ILE A 3 58.07 -29.16 -26.95
CA ILE A 3 56.74 -29.19 -27.59
C ILE A 3 55.60 -29.48 -26.59
N ILE A 4 55.86 -30.33 -25.59
CA ILE A 4 54.86 -30.72 -24.57
C ILE A 4 54.56 -29.54 -23.63
N LYS A 5 55.55 -28.72 -23.29
CA LYS A 5 55.36 -27.52 -22.45
C LYS A 5 54.56 -26.43 -23.19
N THR A 6 54.77 -26.27 -24.49
CA THR A 6 54.00 -25.31 -25.30
C THR A 6 52.55 -25.72 -25.44
N ALA A 7 52.27 -27.02 -25.64
CA ALA A 7 50.91 -27.55 -25.79
C ALA A 7 50.06 -27.42 -24.51
N ILE A 8 50.68 -27.58 -23.33
CA ILE A 8 50.00 -27.41 -22.04
C ILE A 8 49.76 -25.92 -21.75
N ALA A 9 50.70 -25.04 -22.11
CA ALA A 9 50.53 -23.60 -21.96
C ALA A 9 49.42 -23.03 -22.87
N THR A 10 49.29 -23.51 -24.12
CA THR A 10 48.18 -23.11 -25.00
C THR A 10 46.84 -23.68 -24.55
N ALA A 11 46.79 -24.93 -24.07
CA ALA A 11 45.57 -25.51 -23.53
C ALA A 11 45.08 -24.81 -22.24
N LEU A 12 46.00 -24.40 -21.36
CA LEU A 12 45.68 -23.67 -20.13
C LEU A 12 45.27 -22.21 -20.43
N ALA A 13 45.87 -21.58 -21.44
CA ALA A 13 45.47 -20.26 -21.93
C ALA A 13 44.05 -20.26 -22.56
N THR A 14 43.65 -21.35 -23.23
CA THR A 14 42.29 -21.48 -23.79
C THR A 14 41.20 -21.71 -22.73
N LEU A 15 41.56 -22.24 -21.56
CA LEU A 15 40.60 -22.45 -20.46
C LEU A 15 40.40 -21.20 -19.60
N ALA A 16 41.41 -20.32 -19.52
CA ALA A 16 41.39 -19.11 -18.68
C ALA A 16 40.50 -17.96 -19.22
N PHE A 17 40.03 -18.04 -20.47
CA PHE A 17 39.13 -17.04 -21.06
C PHE A 17 37.63 -17.32 -20.85
N SER A 18 37.28 -18.35 -20.09
CA SER A 18 35.92 -18.55 -19.60
C SER A 18 35.65 -17.67 -18.38
N ALA A 19 36.06 -16.39 -18.43
CA ALA A 19 35.43 -15.41 -17.60
C ALA A 19 34.00 -15.31 -18.11
N SER A 20 33.06 -15.98 -17.43
CA SER A 20 31.64 -15.67 -17.52
C SER A 20 31.48 -14.24 -17.01
N ALA A 21 31.87 -13.29 -17.86
CA ALA A 21 31.65 -11.88 -17.68
C ALA A 21 30.14 -11.70 -17.66
N MET A 22 29.64 -11.04 -16.62
CA MET A 22 28.27 -10.53 -16.58
C MET A 22 27.97 -9.92 -17.96
N THR A 23 27.09 -10.55 -18.72
CA THR A 23 26.65 -10.00 -20.01
C THR A 23 26.07 -8.63 -19.72
N PRO A 24 26.61 -7.54 -20.29
CA PRO A 24 26.03 -6.21 -20.10
C PRO A 24 24.60 -6.28 -20.62
N ILE A 25 23.63 -6.02 -19.74
CA ILE A 25 22.25 -5.85 -20.18
C ILE A 25 22.25 -4.66 -21.15
N GLN A 26 21.78 -4.89 -22.37
CA GLN A 26 21.64 -3.83 -23.37
C GLN A 26 20.58 -2.84 -22.89
N ASP A 27 20.78 -1.55 -23.13
CA ASP A 27 19.85 -0.49 -22.70
C ASP A 27 18.41 -0.73 -23.22
N ALA A 28 18.26 -1.41 -24.36
CA ALA A 28 16.97 -1.87 -24.88
C ALA A 28 16.26 -2.90 -23.98
N GLU A 29 17.01 -3.80 -23.33
CA GLU A 29 16.51 -4.76 -22.35
C GLU A 29 16.29 -4.12 -20.97
N LEU A 30 16.96 -3.00 -20.66
CA LEU A 30 16.62 -2.16 -19.50
C LEU A 30 15.38 -1.30 -19.77
N SER A 31 15.17 -0.89 -21.02
CA SER A 31 13.97 -0.15 -21.44
C SER A 31 12.70 -0.98 -21.34
N THR A 32 12.79 -2.31 -21.45
CA THR A 32 11.66 -3.21 -21.23
C THR A 32 11.39 -3.41 -19.73
N VAL A 33 12.42 -3.40 -18.88
CA VAL A 33 12.27 -3.42 -17.42
C VAL A 33 11.74 -2.09 -16.88
N SER A 34 12.13 -0.96 -17.48
CA SER A 34 11.56 0.38 -17.20
C SER A 34 10.19 0.60 -17.87
N GLY A 35 9.77 -0.31 -18.74
CA GLY A 35 8.49 -0.29 -19.45
C GLY A 35 7.46 -1.28 -18.88
N GLN A 36 7.72 -1.87 -17.72
CA GLN A 36 6.68 -2.58 -16.98
C GLN A 36 5.69 -1.55 -16.44
N ASP A 37 4.42 -1.65 -16.85
CA ASP A 37 3.30 -0.81 -16.39
C ASP A 37 3.13 -0.95 -14.87
N GLY A 38 3.73 -0.03 -14.12
CA GLY A 38 3.53 0.17 -12.68
C GLY A 38 3.70 -1.07 -11.79
N VAL A 39 3.28 -0.93 -10.53
CA VAL A 39 3.14 -2.02 -9.56
C VAL A 39 1.68 -2.13 -9.17
N SER A 40 1.07 -3.29 -9.40
CA SER A 40 -0.28 -3.59 -8.92
C SER A 40 -0.23 -4.25 -7.54
N ILE A 41 -1.02 -3.74 -6.60
CA ILE A 41 -1.21 -4.32 -5.27
C ILE A 41 -2.69 -4.63 -5.10
N ALA A 42 -3.03 -5.89 -4.86
CA ALA A 42 -4.39 -6.32 -4.55
C ALA A 42 -4.43 -7.10 -3.24
N ALA A 43 -5.49 -6.88 -2.46
CA ALA A 43 -5.73 -7.54 -1.19
C ALA A 43 -7.17 -8.00 -1.10
N ASN A 44 -7.35 -9.27 -0.71
CA ASN A 44 -8.61 -9.77 -0.18
C ASN A 44 -8.56 -9.69 1.34
N LEU A 45 -9.28 -8.73 1.90
CA LEU A 45 -9.26 -8.43 3.32
C LEU A 45 -10.21 -9.37 4.07
N ASN A 46 -9.67 -9.99 5.11
CA ASN A 46 -10.43 -10.81 6.07
C ASN A 46 -9.89 -10.55 7.48
N ILE A 47 -10.04 -9.31 7.93
CA ILE A 47 -9.53 -8.85 9.22
C ILE A 47 -10.64 -9.08 10.26
N LYS A 48 -10.27 -9.73 11.36
CA LYS A 48 -11.13 -9.95 12.52
C LYS A 48 -10.43 -9.37 13.73
N ILE A 49 -11.15 -8.55 14.47
CA ILE A 49 -10.71 -7.94 15.72
C ILE A 49 -11.71 -8.37 16.78
N ASP A 50 -11.24 -9.09 17.80
CA ASP A 50 -12.12 -9.67 18.81
C ASP A 50 -12.88 -8.59 19.57
N SER A 51 -12.16 -7.57 20.07
CA SER A 51 -12.78 -6.42 20.71
C SER A 51 -11.91 -5.16 20.70
N PHE A 52 -12.56 -4.01 20.56
CA PHE A 52 -12.01 -2.72 21.00
C PHE A 52 -12.70 -2.33 22.31
N THR A 53 -11.93 -2.07 23.36
CA THR A 53 -12.47 -1.76 24.69
C THR A 53 -11.89 -0.46 25.21
N TYR A 54 -12.77 0.51 25.44
CA TYR A 54 -12.47 1.68 26.27
C TYR A 54 -12.76 1.34 27.72
N THR A 55 -11.82 1.64 28.61
CA THR A 55 -11.99 1.50 30.06
C THR A 55 -11.59 2.80 30.72
N ASP A 56 -12.52 3.39 31.45
CA ASP A 56 -12.24 4.47 32.38
C ASP A 56 -11.70 3.86 33.67
N THR A 57 -10.48 4.27 34.04
CA THR A 57 -9.76 3.78 35.22
C THR A 57 -9.94 4.68 36.44
N ASP A 58 -10.69 5.78 36.31
CA ASP A 58 -10.91 6.69 37.43
C ASP A 58 -11.65 5.97 38.57
N PRO A 59 -11.21 6.17 39.82
CA PRO A 59 -11.91 5.61 40.96
C PRO A 59 -13.29 6.26 41.10
N LEU A 60 -14.25 5.46 41.54
CA LEU A 60 -15.60 5.93 41.83
C LEU A 60 -15.53 7.05 42.89
N ASP A 61 -16.03 8.25 42.54
CA ASP A 61 -16.10 9.36 43.46
C ASP A 61 -17.23 9.18 44.50
N ALA A 62 -17.32 10.11 45.46
CA ALA A 62 -18.36 10.07 46.50
C ALA A 62 -19.80 10.21 45.96
N ASN A 63 -19.97 10.64 44.71
CA ASN A 63 -21.26 10.79 44.03
C ASN A 63 -21.61 9.57 43.15
N GLY A 64 -20.77 8.53 43.14
CA GLY A 64 -20.96 7.36 42.28
C GLY A 64 -20.58 7.61 40.82
N LEU A 65 -19.81 8.66 40.53
CA LEU A 65 -19.28 9.00 39.21
C LEU A 65 -17.80 8.61 39.17
N GLY A 66 -17.41 7.80 38.20
CA GLY A 66 -16.03 7.35 38.04
C GLY A 66 -15.97 5.90 37.59
N GLY A 67 -15.06 5.63 36.66
CA GLY A 67 -14.93 4.33 36.04
C GLY A 67 -16.02 4.04 35.02
N GLY A 68 -15.89 2.90 34.36
CA GLY A 68 -16.81 2.46 33.32
C GLY A 68 -16.07 1.81 32.16
N SER A 69 -16.80 1.11 31.32
CA SER A 69 -16.21 0.54 30.11
C SER A 69 -17.23 0.51 28.99
N VAL A 70 -16.74 0.64 27.76
CA VAL A 70 -17.50 0.38 26.55
C VAL A 70 -16.67 -0.54 25.69
N SER A 71 -17.24 -1.67 25.26
CA SER A 71 -16.58 -2.59 24.35
C SER A 71 -17.38 -2.80 23.07
N PHE A 72 -16.66 -2.82 21.95
CA PHE A 72 -17.13 -3.13 20.61
C PHE A 72 -16.58 -4.50 20.27
N ASN A 73 -17.45 -5.48 20.12
CA ASN A 73 -17.09 -6.89 20.05
C ASN A 73 -17.39 -7.44 18.66
N GLY A 74 -16.56 -8.39 18.20
CA GLY A 74 -16.73 -9.04 16.90
C GLY A 74 -16.58 -8.05 15.75
N ILE A 75 -15.51 -7.27 15.77
CA ILE A 75 -15.24 -6.27 14.73
C ILE A 75 -14.68 -6.99 13.50
N LYS A 76 -15.25 -6.72 12.33
CA LYS A 76 -14.83 -7.33 11.07
C LYS A 76 -14.56 -6.25 10.05
N VAL A 77 -13.46 -6.39 9.33
CA VAL A 77 -13.14 -5.57 8.16
C VAL A 77 -12.84 -6.53 7.01
N ASN A 78 -13.70 -6.51 5.98
CA ASN A 78 -13.61 -7.41 4.85
C ASN A 78 -13.88 -6.70 3.53
N GLY A 79 -13.45 -7.28 2.43
CA GLY A 79 -13.64 -6.71 1.10
C GLY A 79 -12.38 -6.81 0.25
N LEU A 80 -12.50 -6.41 -1.01
CA LEU A 80 -11.39 -6.35 -1.94
C LEU A 80 -10.91 -4.91 -2.08
N ILE A 81 -9.59 -4.75 -2.10
CA ILE A 81 -8.94 -3.50 -2.51
C ILE A 81 -7.90 -3.87 -3.54
N ALA A 82 -7.84 -3.11 -4.64
CA ALA A 82 -6.76 -3.20 -5.60
C ALA A 82 -6.34 -1.80 -6.01
N ALA A 83 -5.04 -1.55 -5.95
CA ALA A 83 -4.42 -0.28 -6.22
C ALA A 83 -3.27 -0.45 -7.20
N GLU A 84 -3.06 0.57 -8.01
CA GLU A 84 -1.95 0.71 -8.93
C GLU A 84 -0.99 1.76 -8.37
N ILE A 85 0.29 1.45 -8.40
CA ILE A 85 1.37 2.36 -8.05
C ILE A 85 2.13 2.71 -9.31
N ASP A 86 2.25 4.01 -9.58
CA ASP A 86 2.93 4.52 -10.75
C ASP A 86 3.66 5.83 -10.45
N ILE A 87 4.60 6.21 -11.32
CA ILE A 87 5.29 7.50 -11.26
C ILE A 87 4.64 8.46 -12.23
N LEU A 88 4.00 9.51 -11.70
CA LEU A 88 3.50 10.61 -12.51
C LEU A 88 4.59 11.64 -12.71
N SER A 89 4.77 12.06 -13.96
CA SER A 89 5.57 13.25 -14.23
C SER A 89 4.99 14.47 -13.49
N LYS A 90 5.83 15.46 -13.14
CA LYS A 90 5.34 16.74 -12.58
C LYS A 90 4.11 17.29 -13.33
N LYS A 91 4.13 17.23 -14.66
CA LYS A 91 3.03 17.76 -15.50
C LYS A 91 1.74 16.94 -15.30
N SER A 92 1.84 15.62 -15.33
CA SER A 92 0.70 14.71 -15.13
C SER A 92 0.13 14.85 -13.72
N PHE A 93 1.01 14.96 -12.72
CA PHE A 93 0.61 15.22 -11.34
C PHE A 93 -0.17 16.53 -11.20
N LEU A 94 0.35 17.66 -11.71
CA LEU A 94 -0.36 18.95 -11.62
C LEU A 94 -1.73 18.92 -12.31
N ALA A 95 -1.85 18.19 -13.42
CA ALA A 95 -3.13 17.98 -14.10
C ALA A 95 -4.10 17.14 -13.26
N ALA A 96 -3.63 16.01 -12.71
CA ALA A 96 -4.42 15.12 -11.86
C ALA A 96 -4.86 15.81 -10.56
N ALA A 97 -3.95 16.54 -9.89
CA ALA A 97 -4.24 17.33 -8.71
C ALA A 97 -5.28 18.42 -9.00
N GLY A 98 -5.15 19.13 -10.13
CA GLY A 98 -6.14 20.10 -10.58
C GLY A 98 -7.52 19.48 -10.82
N ALA A 99 -7.58 18.30 -11.45
CA ALA A 99 -8.83 17.55 -11.64
C ALA A 99 -9.46 17.08 -10.34
N ALA A 100 -8.65 16.79 -9.31
CA ALA A 100 -9.09 16.48 -7.95
C ALA A 100 -9.49 17.72 -7.12
N GLY A 101 -9.41 18.92 -7.69
CA GLY A 101 -9.81 20.17 -7.03
C GLY A 101 -8.71 20.91 -6.27
N VAL A 102 -7.45 20.52 -6.42
CA VAL A 102 -6.32 21.29 -5.86
C VAL A 102 -6.15 22.58 -6.65
N THR A 103 -6.44 23.72 -6.01
CA THR A 103 -6.36 25.05 -6.64
C THR A 103 -5.02 25.76 -6.40
N ASN A 104 -4.26 25.37 -5.38
CA ASN A 104 -2.97 25.99 -5.06
C ASN A 104 -1.95 24.93 -4.60
N PRO A 105 -1.37 24.15 -5.52
CA PRO A 105 -0.43 23.09 -5.17
C PRO A 105 0.83 23.62 -4.47
N GLY A 106 1.18 24.90 -4.67
CA GLY A 106 2.37 25.54 -4.10
C GLY A 106 2.46 25.56 -2.58
N THR A 107 1.39 25.24 -1.86
CA THR A 107 1.40 25.12 -0.39
C THR A 107 2.01 23.81 0.11
N PHE A 108 2.05 22.77 -0.73
CA PHE A 108 2.55 21.45 -0.34
C PHE A 108 3.52 20.84 -1.35
N TYR A 109 3.46 21.26 -2.62
CA TYR A 109 4.33 20.81 -3.70
C TYR A 109 4.84 22.01 -4.48
N ASN A 110 6.16 22.17 -4.63
CA ASN A 110 6.72 23.29 -5.39
C ASN A 110 6.52 23.07 -6.91
N PRO A 111 5.67 23.84 -7.60
CA PRO A 111 5.41 23.59 -9.03
C PRO A 111 6.59 23.99 -9.93
N ALA A 112 7.47 24.89 -9.45
CA ALA A 112 8.62 25.34 -10.21
C ALA A 112 9.74 24.28 -10.19
N THR A 113 10.11 23.81 -8.99
CA THR A 113 11.26 22.92 -8.80
C THR A 113 10.92 21.47 -8.48
N GLY A 114 9.64 21.16 -8.24
CA GLY A 114 9.17 19.82 -7.92
C GLY A 114 9.47 18.82 -9.05
N GLY A 115 9.75 17.59 -8.63
CA GLY A 115 10.05 16.46 -9.51
C GLY A 115 8.82 15.56 -9.73
N ASP A 116 9.08 14.35 -10.19
CA ASP A 116 8.04 13.36 -10.40
C ASP A 116 7.49 12.84 -9.07
N VAL A 117 6.25 12.35 -9.11
CA VAL A 117 5.44 12.02 -7.94
C VAL A 117 5.01 10.56 -8.02
N VAL A 118 5.16 9.83 -6.92
CA VAL A 118 4.58 8.48 -6.82
C VAL A 118 3.09 8.63 -6.59
N GLN A 119 2.27 8.04 -7.44
CA GLN A 119 0.83 7.93 -7.25
C GLN A 119 0.46 6.51 -6.83
N ILE A 120 -0.45 6.40 -5.87
CA ILE A 120 -1.19 5.19 -5.56
C ILE A 120 -2.65 5.47 -5.90
N ALA A 121 -3.22 4.76 -6.88
CA ALA A 121 -4.59 4.94 -7.31
C ALA A 121 -5.40 3.65 -7.09
N ILE A 122 -6.66 3.77 -6.71
CA ILE A 122 -7.64 2.66 -6.73
C ILE A 122 -8.55 2.89 -7.94
N PRO A 123 -8.35 2.20 -9.08
CA PRO A 123 -9.13 2.48 -10.29
C PRO A 123 -10.63 2.15 -10.14
N GLN A 124 -11.45 2.85 -10.93
CA GLN A 124 -12.92 2.68 -10.97
C GLN A 124 -13.38 1.26 -11.39
N SER A 125 -12.55 0.53 -12.11
CA SER A 125 -12.88 -0.79 -12.67
C SER A 125 -12.21 -1.96 -11.94
N VAL A 126 -11.44 -1.71 -10.88
CA VAL A 126 -10.52 -2.71 -10.31
C VAL A 126 -11.19 -3.69 -9.35
N VAL A 127 -12.33 -3.32 -8.78
CA VAL A 127 -13.14 -4.15 -7.89
C VAL A 127 -14.57 -4.17 -8.40
N ALA A 128 -15.15 -5.37 -8.53
CA ALA A 128 -16.53 -5.56 -8.92
C ALA A 128 -17.50 -5.05 -7.84
N ASP A 129 -18.64 -4.54 -8.27
CA ASP A 129 -19.71 -4.10 -7.38
C ASP A 129 -20.11 -5.24 -6.42
N GLY A 130 -20.37 -4.90 -5.15
CA GLY A 130 -20.66 -5.90 -4.11
C GLY A 130 -19.44 -6.45 -3.36
N HIS A 131 -18.21 -6.09 -3.78
CA HIS A 131 -16.97 -6.58 -3.16
C HIS A 131 -16.15 -5.48 -2.48
N TYR A 132 -16.75 -4.33 -2.17
CA TYR A 132 -16.04 -3.23 -1.52
C TYR A 132 -15.76 -3.52 -0.05
N LEU A 133 -15.08 -2.57 0.58
CA LEU A 133 -14.78 -2.64 2.00
C LEU A 133 -16.08 -2.59 2.82
N ASN A 134 -16.21 -3.50 3.78
CA ASN A 134 -17.27 -3.52 4.79
C ASN A 134 -16.62 -3.52 6.17
N VAL A 135 -17.20 -2.75 7.09
CA VAL A 135 -16.80 -2.71 8.50
C VAL A 135 -18.03 -3.00 9.35
N SER A 136 -17.95 -3.98 10.23
CA SER A 136 -19.06 -4.29 11.15
C SER A 136 -18.60 -4.50 12.58
N VAL A 137 -19.50 -4.21 13.52
CA VAL A 137 -19.38 -4.53 14.94
C VAL A 137 -20.60 -5.35 15.32
N ASP A 138 -20.38 -6.57 15.80
CA ASP A 138 -21.47 -7.49 16.15
C ASP A 138 -22.23 -7.04 17.41
N ALA A 139 -21.52 -6.53 18.43
CA ALA A 139 -22.14 -6.11 19.68
C ALA A 139 -21.38 -5.00 20.41
N ILE A 140 -22.11 -3.95 20.81
CA ILE A 140 -21.64 -2.91 21.72
C ILE A 140 -22.11 -3.24 23.14
N LYS A 141 -21.22 -3.24 24.13
CA LYS A 141 -21.51 -3.54 25.55
C LYS A 141 -20.96 -2.43 26.44
N MET A 142 -21.59 -2.19 27.58
CA MET A 142 -21.17 -1.16 28.55
C MET A 142 -21.09 -1.74 29.97
N GLY A 143 -20.16 -1.22 30.77
CA GLY A 143 -20.13 -1.42 32.22
C GLY A 143 -20.03 -2.89 32.63
N ASN A 144 -19.23 -3.67 31.89
CA ASN A 144 -19.10 -5.12 32.08
C ASN A 144 -20.42 -5.92 31.95
N SER A 145 -21.45 -5.34 31.31
CA SER A 145 -22.72 -6.01 31.07
C SER A 145 -22.58 -7.10 29.99
N ALA A 146 -23.30 -8.20 30.16
CA ALA A 146 -23.47 -9.20 29.10
C ALA A 146 -24.47 -8.74 28.01
N ALA A 147 -25.34 -7.78 28.33
CA ALA A 147 -26.33 -7.24 27.40
C ALA A 147 -25.69 -6.27 26.41
N SER A 148 -26.15 -6.34 25.15
CA SER A 148 -25.69 -5.44 24.09
C SER A 148 -26.65 -4.29 23.84
N PHE A 149 -26.09 -3.13 23.52
CA PHE A 149 -26.82 -1.95 23.02
C PHE A 149 -27.11 -2.02 21.52
N GLY A 150 -26.60 -3.05 20.82
CA GLY A 150 -26.82 -3.27 19.40
C GLY A 150 -25.52 -3.43 18.62
N SER A 151 -25.65 -3.36 17.29
CA SER A 151 -24.59 -3.57 16.31
C SER A 151 -24.46 -2.35 15.39
N VAL A 152 -23.30 -2.23 14.73
CA VAL A 152 -23.06 -1.20 13.71
C VAL A 152 -22.51 -1.88 12.46
N ALA A 153 -22.92 -1.42 11.29
CA ALA A 153 -22.36 -1.86 10.02
C ALA A 153 -22.21 -0.66 9.07
N LEU A 154 -21.02 -0.54 8.47
CA LEU A 154 -20.71 0.29 7.32
C LEU A 154 -20.48 -0.65 6.14
N ASN A 155 -21.45 -0.69 5.24
CA ASN A 155 -21.43 -1.62 4.12
C ASN A 155 -21.07 -0.89 2.84
N GLN A 156 -20.35 -1.59 1.96
CA GLN A 156 -20.05 -1.12 0.61
C GLN A 156 -19.35 0.23 0.58
N ILE A 157 -18.31 0.41 1.40
CA ILE A 157 -17.45 1.59 1.38
C ILE A 157 -16.67 1.57 0.05
N ASP A 158 -17.16 2.30 -0.94
CA ASP A 158 -16.53 2.43 -2.25
C ASP A 158 -15.31 3.36 -2.14
N MET A 159 -14.13 2.77 -2.31
CA MET A 159 -12.85 3.48 -2.28
C MET A 159 -12.30 3.74 -3.68
N ARG A 160 -13.03 3.36 -4.73
CA ARG A 160 -12.58 3.54 -6.11
C ARG A 160 -12.53 5.03 -6.48
N GLY A 161 -11.57 5.39 -7.30
CA GLY A 161 -11.23 6.79 -7.61
C GLY A 161 -10.38 7.47 -6.56
N THR A 162 -10.06 6.82 -5.44
CA THR A 162 -9.09 7.35 -4.48
C THR A 162 -7.71 7.38 -5.11
N THR A 163 -7.04 8.53 -4.98
CA THR A 163 -5.64 8.72 -5.38
C THR A 163 -4.85 9.31 -4.22
N VAL A 164 -3.66 8.77 -3.99
CA VAL A 164 -2.69 9.27 -3.02
C VAL A 164 -1.42 9.64 -3.77
N TRP A 165 -0.81 10.76 -3.41
CA TRP A 165 0.43 11.24 -4.02
C TRP A 165 1.53 11.37 -2.97
N ILE A 166 2.73 10.90 -3.32
CA ILE A 166 3.91 10.92 -2.45
C ILE A 166 5.06 11.58 -3.21
N PHE A 167 5.64 12.62 -2.62
CA PHE A 167 6.72 13.40 -3.21
C PHE A 167 7.64 13.96 -2.11
N ALA A 168 8.86 14.33 -2.49
CA ALA A 168 9.80 15.00 -1.60
C ALA A 168 9.51 16.51 -1.53
N HIS A 169 9.81 17.12 -0.38
CA HIS A 169 9.69 18.56 -0.14
C HIS A 169 10.97 19.32 -0.48
#